data_AF-A0A0E0FGG9-F1
#
_entry.id   AF-A0A0E0FGG9-F1
#
_cell.length_a   1.000
_cell.length_b   1.000
_cell.length_c   1.000
_cell.angle_alpha   90.00
_cell.angle_beta   90.00
_cell.angle_gamma   90.00
#
_symmetry.space_group_name_H-M   'P 1'
#
loop_
_entity.id
_entity.type
_entity.pdbx_description
1 polymer ?
#
loop_
_entity_poly.entity_id
_entity_poly.type
_entity_poly.pdbx_seq_one_letter_code
_entity_poly.pdbx_strand_id
1 'polypeptide(L)'
;MAAEAWRARFRERVVEAAGRWERVREGLATALAHVTSPMLAADEEAAAAARTRIQLAMGQLEDASRDLASAMSLMKAADLLALHGDSVNPSTFLGGIGHLGAQYLAERIAVTKLREAWEDARDAYTNVEWCRSHLDAILLMLDHPHLPSVDGLIEEERAAADGFLQAAIGRAELGNERAVDARQDVSGAN
;
A
#
# COMPACT_ATOMS: atom_id res chain seq x y z
N MET A 1 -0.40 -19.76 -29.28
CA MET A 1 -1.39 -18.68 -29.07
C MET A 1 -1.85 -18.54 -27.61
N ALA A 2 -2.05 -19.61 -26.81
CA ALA A 2 -2.36 -19.47 -25.37
C ALA A 2 -1.15 -19.00 -24.51
N ALA A 3 0.05 -19.49 -24.82
CA ALA A 3 1.30 -19.13 -24.10
C ALA A 3 1.68 -17.63 -24.21
N GLU A 4 1.22 -16.90 -25.23
CA GLU A 4 1.46 -15.46 -25.34
C GLU A 4 0.38 -14.62 -24.65
N ALA A 5 -0.85 -15.12 -24.61
CA ALA A 5 -1.98 -14.41 -24.04
C ALA A 5 -1.84 -14.23 -22.52
N TRP A 6 -1.37 -15.26 -21.79
CA TRP A 6 -1.14 -15.11 -20.36
C TRP A 6 0.03 -14.16 -20.06
N ARG A 7 1.08 -14.14 -20.88
CA ARG A 7 2.23 -13.23 -20.71
C ARG A 7 1.81 -11.78 -20.87
N ALA A 8 0.98 -11.48 -21.87
CA ALA A 8 0.41 -10.16 -22.05
C ALA A 8 -0.40 -9.73 -20.82
N ARG A 9 -1.29 -10.61 -20.32
CA ARG A 9 -2.06 -10.33 -19.09
C ARG A 9 -1.18 -10.20 -17.85
N PHE A 10 -0.14 -11.01 -17.72
CA PHE A 10 0.82 -10.93 -16.63
C PHE A 10 1.50 -9.56 -16.60
N ARG A 11 2.01 -9.10 -17.75
CA ARG A 11 2.62 -7.78 -17.90
C ARG A 11 1.65 -6.65 -17.57
N GLU A 12 0.40 -6.74 -18.04
CA GLU A 12 -0.65 -5.77 -17.68
C GLU A 12 -0.80 -5.67 -16.15
N ARG A 13 -0.88 -6.81 -15.44
CA ARG A 13 -1.01 -6.81 -13.97
C ARG A 13 0.20 -6.23 -13.27
N VAL A 14 1.41 -6.52 -13.75
CA VAL A 14 2.66 -5.96 -13.22
C VAL A 14 2.66 -4.43 -13.37
N VAL A 15 2.30 -3.92 -14.55
CA VAL A 15 2.23 -2.47 -14.84
C VAL A 15 1.17 -1.79 -13.97
N GLU A 16 -0.03 -2.37 -13.90
CA GLU A 16 -1.10 -1.83 -13.06
C GLU A 16 -0.71 -1.82 -11.58
N ALA A 17 -0.05 -2.87 -11.08
CA ALA A 17 0.40 -2.93 -9.69
C ALA A 17 1.43 -1.85 -9.38
N ALA A 18 2.42 -1.63 -10.26
CA ALA A 18 3.39 -0.55 -10.10
C ALA A 18 2.72 0.83 -10.09
N GLY A 19 1.73 1.07 -10.95
CA GLY A 19 0.97 2.32 -10.95
C GLY A 19 0.16 2.57 -9.67
N ARG A 20 -0.26 1.51 -8.95
CA ARG A 20 -0.91 1.66 -7.64
C ARG A 20 0.07 2.12 -6.57
N TRP A 21 1.29 1.60 -6.58
CA TRP A 21 2.33 1.99 -5.63
C TRP A 21 2.72 3.47 -5.73
N GLU A 22 2.79 4.00 -6.95
CA GLU A 22 3.04 5.43 -7.20
C GLU A 22 1.98 6.29 -6.48
N ARG A 23 0.69 5.94 -6.63
CA ARG A 23 -0.42 6.64 -5.96
C ARG A 23 -0.40 6.51 -4.44
N VAL A 24 -0.10 5.31 -3.92
CA VAL A 24 0.05 5.08 -2.48
C VAL A 24 1.11 6.02 -1.91
N ARG A 25 2.28 6.12 -2.54
CA ARG A 25 3.36 6.99 -2.06
C ARG A 25 2.94 8.45 -2.01
N GLU A 26 2.29 8.94 -3.07
CA GLU A 26 1.77 10.32 -3.13
C GLU A 26 0.72 10.59 -2.04
N GLY A 27 -0.22 9.67 -1.85
CA GLY A 27 -1.26 9.77 -0.82
C GLY A 27 -0.69 9.77 0.59
N LEU A 28 0.24 8.85 0.90
CA LEU A 28 0.86 8.77 2.23
C LEU A 28 1.71 10.00 2.55
N ALA A 29 2.46 10.52 1.58
CA ALA A 29 3.22 11.77 1.76
C ALA A 29 2.30 12.97 2.02
N THR A 30 1.16 13.03 1.33
CA THR A 30 0.14 14.07 1.53
C THR A 30 -0.51 13.94 2.92
N ALA A 31 -0.87 12.73 3.34
CA ALA A 31 -1.39 12.46 4.68
C ALA A 31 -0.38 12.91 5.76
N LEU A 32 0.91 12.62 5.56
CA LEU A 32 1.95 12.95 6.55
C LEU A 32 2.02 14.45 6.83
N ALA A 33 1.86 15.28 5.80
CA ALA A 33 1.86 16.74 5.95
C ALA A 33 0.73 17.25 6.86
N HIS A 34 -0.38 16.52 6.96
CA HIS A 34 -1.50 16.86 7.84
C HIS A 34 -1.29 16.38 9.29
N VAL A 35 -0.65 15.21 9.47
CA VAL A 35 -0.45 14.54 10.76
C VAL A 35 0.75 15.10 11.56
N THR A 36 1.77 15.64 10.88
CA THR A 36 2.98 16.18 11.53
C THR A 36 2.74 17.48 12.31
N SER A 37 1.68 18.22 11.98
CA SER A 37 1.36 19.47 12.68
C SER A 37 0.69 19.20 14.03
N PRO A 38 1.06 19.91 15.12
CA PRO A 38 0.42 19.73 16.43
C PRO A 38 -1.11 19.81 16.36
N MET A 39 -1.79 19.02 17.16
CA MET A 39 -3.24 18.96 17.29
C MET A 39 -3.58 19.37 18.73
N LEU A 40 -4.20 20.54 18.88
CA LEU A 40 -4.49 21.12 20.19
C LEU A 40 -6.00 21.30 20.35
N ALA A 41 -6.49 21.11 21.58
CA ALA A 41 -7.86 21.39 22.00
C ALA A 41 -7.94 22.65 22.89
N ALA A 42 -6.93 23.51 22.85
CA ALA A 42 -6.82 24.71 23.70
C ALA A 42 -8.03 25.66 23.57
N ASP A 43 -8.61 25.74 22.38
CA ASP A 43 -9.87 26.41 22.09
C ASP A 43 -10.59 25.74 20.91
N GLU A 44 -11.83 26.16 20.65
CA GLU A 44 -12.67 25.57 19.60
C GLU A 44 -12.11 25.80 18.19
N GLU A 45 -11.39 26.90 17.96
CA GLU A 45 -10.81 27.20 16.64
C GLU A 45 -9.63 26.25 16.35
N ALA A 46 -8.76 26.05 17.33
CA ALA A 46 -7.67 25.08 17.28
C ALA A 46 -8.21 23.65 17.10
N ALA A 47 -9.25 23.29 17.84
CA ALA A 47 -9.89 21.98 17.73
C ALA A 47 -10.53 21.77 16.34
N ALA A 48 -11.24 22.76 15.81
CA ALA A 48 -11.83 22.71 14.46
C ALA A 48 -10.76 22.59 13.35
N ALA A 49 -9.64 23.32 13.50
CA ALA A 49 -8.51 23.21 12.58
C ALA A 49 -7.83 21.83 12.65
N ALA A 50 -7.73 21.23 13.85
CA ALA A 50 -7.25 19.86 14.01
C ALA A 50 -8.18 18.83 13.34
N ARG A 51 -9.49 18.92 13.58
CA ARG A 51 -10.49 18.06 12.92
C ARG A 51 -10.39 18.10 11.40
N THR A 52 -10.28 19.31 10.84
CA THR A 52 -10.16 19.49 9.38
C THR A 52 -8.93 18.77 8.84
N ARG A 53 -7.78 18.93 9.48
CA ARG A 53 -6.54 18.23 9.09
C ARG A 53 -6.66 16.72 9.20
N ILE A 54 -7.26 16.22 10.28
CA ILE A 54 -7.48 14.78 10.46
C ILE A 54 -8.38 14.24 9.35
N GLN A 55 -9.47 14.92 9.01
CA GLN A 55 -10.36 14.51 7.92
C GLN A 55 -9.65 14.46 6.56
N LEU A 56 -8.80 15.45 6.28
CA LEU A 56 -7.97 15.45 5.07
C LEU A 56 -6.99 14.27 5.06
N ALA A 57 -6.32 14.01 6.18
CA ALA A 57 -5.43 12.86 6.33
C ALA A 57 -6.19 11.53 6.13
N MET A 58 -7.34 11.36 6.78
CA MET A 58 -8.16 10.16 6.67
C MET A 58 -8.58 9.86 5.24
N GLY A 59 -8.96 10.87 4.46
CA GLY A 59 -9.29 10.70 3.04
C GLY A 59 -8.10 10.13 2.24
N GLN A 60 -6.89 10.68 2.45
CA GLN A 60 -5.68 10.18 1.80
C GLN A 60 -5.33 8.76 2.25
N LEU A 61 -5.49 8.45 3.54
CA LEU A 61 -5.23 7.12 4.09
C LEU A 61 -6.24 6.08 3.58
N GLU A 62 -7.51 6.45 3.41
CA GLU A 62 -8.52 5.56 2.83
C GLU A 62 -8.20 5.22 1.36
N ASP A 63 -7.86 6.23 0.56
CA ASP A 63 -7.47 6.03 -0.83
C ASP A 63 -6.18 5.19 -0.92
N ALA A 64 -5.19 5.43 -0.05
CA ALA A 64 -3.98 4.61 0.04
C ALA A 64 -4.30 3.15 0.42
N SER A 65 -5.15 2.90 1.42
CA SER A 65 -5.60 1.54 1.78
C SER A 65 -6.28 0.83 0.60
N ARG A 66 -7.12 1.54 -0.16
CA ARG A 66 -7.77 1.01 -1.36
C ARG A 66 -6.77 0.65 -2.45
N ASP A 67 -5.79 1.51 -2.70
CA ASP A 67 -4.75 1.26 -3.71
C ASP A 67 -3.79 0.15 -3.29
N LEU A 68 -3.43 0.04 -2.00
CA LEU A 68 -2.66 -1.08 -1.44
C LEU A 68 -3.41 -2.42 -1.61
N ALA A 69 -4.70 -2.46 -1.26
CA ALA A 69 -5.53 -3.64 -1.47
C ALA A 69 -5.63 -4.04 -2.95
N SER A 70 -5.77 -3.04 -3.83
CA SER A 70 -5.77 -3.24 -5.28
C SER A 70 -4.44 -3.78 -5.78
N ALA A 71 -3.32 -3.21 -5.33
CA ALA A 71 -1.97 -3.67 -5.67
C ALA A 71 -1.77 -5.12 -5.23
N MET A 72 -2.14 -5.47 -4.00
CA MET A 72 -2.08 -6.85 -3.49
C MET A 72 -2.87 -7.83 -4.36
N SER A 73 -4.08 -7.45 -4.78
CA SER A 73 -4.91 -8.27 -5.67
C SER A 73 -4.25 -8.48 -7.04
N LEU A 74 -3.73 -7.41 -7.63
CA LEU A 74 -3.05 -7.45 -8.94
C LEU A 74 -1.78 -8.30 -8.91
N MET A 75 -0.96 -8.15 -7.86
CA MET A 75 0.24 -8.96 -7.66
C MET A 75 -0.12 -10.43 -7.48
N LYS A 76 -1.21 -10.74 -6.77
CA LYS A 76 -1.68 -12.12 -6.65
C LYS A 76 -2.20 -12.68 -7.97
N ALA A 77 -2.91 -11.87 -8.76
CA ALA A 77 -3.35 -12.27 -10.09
C ALA A 77 -2.16 -12.55 -11.02
N ALA A 78 -1.11 -11.73 -10.97
CA ALA A 78 0.14 -11.95 -11.72
C ALA A 78 0.82 -13.27 -11.31
N ASP A 79 0.93 -13.53 -10.01
CA ASP A 79 1.46 -14.80 -9.48
C ASP A 79 0.68 -16.01 -10.00
N LEU A 80 -0.65 -15.96 -9.96
CA LEU A 80 -1.51 -17.04 -10.50
C LEU A 80 -1.35 -17.22 -12.02
N LEU A 81 -1.29 -16.13 -12.78
CA LEU A 81 -1.07 -16.19 -14.23
C LEU A 81 0.24 -16.88 -14.56
N ALA A 82 1.31 -16.58 -13.83
CA ALA A 82 2.61 -17.22 -14.04
C ALA A 82 2.61 -18.71 -13.66
N LEU A 83 1.87 -19.09 -12.61
CA LEU A 83 1.77 -20.49 -12.17
C LEU A 83 0.90 -21.38 -13.07
N HIS A 84 0.02 -20.79 -13.88
CA HIS A 84 -0.90 -21.50 -14.77
C HIS A 84 -0.62 -21.27 -16.27
N GLY A 85 0.22 -20.30 -16.61
CA GLY A 85 0.33 -19.77 -17.96
C GLY A 85 0.82 -20.76 -19.03
N ASP A 86 1.77 -21.62 -18.69
CA ASP A 86 2.31 -22.63 -19.62
C ASP A 86 1.53 -23.95 -19.60
N SER A 87 0.47 -24.03 -18.79
CA SER A 87 -0.30 -25.25 -18.66
C SER A 87 -1.31 -25.40 -19.79
N VAL A 88 -1.31 -26.57 -20.43
CA VAL A 88 -2.37 -26.99 -21.38
C VAL A 88 -3.71 -27.17 -20.65
N ASN A 89 -3.69 -27.38 -19.33
CA ASN A 89 -4.87 -27.53 -18.50
C ASN A 89 -4.91 -26.42 -17.43
N PRO A 90 -5.92 -25.54 -17.41
CA PRO A 90 -6.07 -24.49 -16.38
C PRO A 90 -6.08 -25.04 -14.94
N SER A 91 -6.46 -26.31 -14.74
CA SER A 91 -6.48 -26.99 -13.44
C SER A 91 -5.10 -27.50 -13.00
N THR A 92 -4.13 -27.56 -13.91
CA THR A 92 -2.77 -28.02 -13.59
C THR A 92 -1.96 -26.84 -13.08
N PHE A 93 -1.64 -26.91 -11.80
CA PHE A 93 -0.80 -25.97 -11.07
C PHE A 93 0.67 -26.35 -11.28
N LEU A 94 1.51 -25.42 -11.74
CA LEU A 94 2.96 -25.59 -11.59
C LEU A 94 3.26 -25.58 -10.09
N GLY A 95 3.91 -26.62 -9.56
CA GLY A 95 4.22 -26.80 -8.12
C GLY A 95 5.11 -25.72 -7.48
N GLY A 96 5.27 -24.58 -8.15
CA GLY A 96 6.08 -23.44 -7.78
C GLY A 96 6.57 -22.69 -9.02
N ILE A 97 6.87 -21.40 -8.85
CA ILE A 97 7.40 -20.53 -9.91
C ILE A 97 8.75 -21.03 -10.47
N GLY A 98 9.48 -21.85 -9.71
CA GLY A 98 10.72 -22.50 -10.14
C GLY A 98 10.53 -23.50 -11.30
N HIS A 99 9.31 -23.95 -11.55
CA HIS A 99 9.00 -24.93 -12.60
C HIS A 99 8.61 -24.29 -13.94
N LEU A 100 8.52 -22.97 -14.03
CA LEU A 100 8.42 -22.28 -15.32
C LEU A 100 9.66 -22.60 -16.16
N GLY A 101 9.44 -22.91 -17.44
CA GLY A 101 10.51 -23.18 -18.39
C GLY A 101 11.54 -22.05 -18.48
N ALA A 102 12.77 -22.38 -18.89
CA ALA A 102 13.88 -21.43 -18.96
C ALA A 102 13.59 -20.21 -19.84
N GLN A 103 12.69 -20.34 -20.82
CA GLN A 103 12.22 -19.26 -21.67
C GLN A 103 11.43 -18.16 -20.93
N TYR A 104 10.97 -18.41 -19.70
CA TYR A 104 10.19 -17.48 -18.87
C TYR A 104 10.99 -16.93 -17.68
N LEU A 105 12.31 -16.80 -17.84
CA LEU A 105 13.19 -16.31 -16.78
C LEU A 105 12.78 -14.92 -16.26
N ALA A 106 12.39 -14.01 -17.16
CA ALA A 106 11.95 -12.67 -16.79
C ALA A 106 10.70 -12.71 -15.90
N GLU A 107 9.72 -13.53 -16.25
CA GLU A 107 8.49 -13.71 -15.47
C GLU A 107 8.77 -14.34 -14.11
N ARG A 108 9.72 -15.29 -14.02
CA ARG A 108 10.14 -15.90 -12.74
C ARG A 108 10.77 -14.88 -11.79
N ILE A 109 11.64 -14.01 -12.30
CA ILE A 109 12.29 -12.95 -11.51
C ILE A 109 11.23 -11.94 -11.06
N ALA A 110 10.38 -11.49 -11.99
CA ALA A 110 9.33 -10.53 -11.69
C ALA A 110 8.34 -11.05 -10.63
N VAL A 111 7.90 -12.31 -10.69
CA VAL A 111 7.01 -12.87 -9.64
C VAL A 111 7.68 -12.88 -8.27
N THR A 112 8.97 -13.21 -8.19
CA THR A 112 9.69 -13.18 -6.90
C THR A 112 9.62 -11.78 -6.30
N LYS A 113 9.95 -10.75 -7.10
CA LYS A 113 9.87 -9.34 -6.68
C LYS A 113 8.44 -8.93 -6.30
N LEU A 114 7.43 -9.36 -7.05
CA LEU A 114 6.03 -9.07 -6.74
C LEU A 114 5.55 -9.72 -5.44
N ARG A 115 6.07 -10.90 -5.07
CA ARG A 115 5.74 -11.55 -3.79
C ARG A 115 6.32 -10.77 -2.62
N GLU A 116 7.55 -10.30 -2.74
CA GLU A 116 8.15 -9.42 -1.72
C GLU A 116 7.38 -8.09 -1.62
N ALA A 117 7.06 -7.47 -2.77
CA ALA A 117 6.25 -6.25 -2.79
C ALA A 117 4.88 -6.48 -2.16
N TRP A 118 4.26 -7.65 -2.36
CA TRP A 118 2.99 -8.00 -1.71
C TRP A 118 3.11 -8.02 -0.18
N GLU A 119 4.23 -8.51 0.37
CA GLU A 119 4.49 -8.47 1.81
C GLU A 119 4.64 -7.03 2.32
N ASP A 120 5.37 -6.17 1.59
CA ASP A 120 5.44 -4.75 1.95
C ASP A 120 4.06 -4.07 1.87
N ALA A 121 3.22 -4.44 0.90
CA ALA A 121 1.88 -3.88 0.77
C ALA A 121 1.01 -4.22 1.97
N ARG A 122 1.12 -5.46 2.46
CA ARG A 122 0.41 -5.92 3.64
C ARG A 122 0.87 -5.18 4.89
N ASP A 123 2.17 -5.01 5.06
CA ASP A 123 2.73 -4.27 6.19
C ASP A 123 2.34 -2.79 6.12
N ALA A 124 2.45 -2.15 4.94
CA ALA A 124 2.02 -0.78 4.72
C ALA A 124 0.53 -0.61 5.06
N TYR A 125 -0.32 -1.51 4.56
CA TYR A 125 -1.76 -1.49 4.82
C TYR A 125 -2.05 -1.56 6.32
N THR A 126 -1.39 -2.47 7.03
CA THR A 126 -1.56 -2.62 8.48
C THR A 126 -1.19 -1.33 9.22
N ASN A 127 -0.06 -0.71 8.85
CA ASN A 127 0.37 0.55 9.45
C ASN A 127 -0.59 1.72 9.13
N VAL A 128 -1.16 1.77 7.92
CA VAL A 128 -2.19 2.76 7.57
C VAL A 128 -3.43 2.60 8.47
N GLU A 129 -3.91 1.38 8.69
CA GLU A 129 -5.06 1.14 9.56
C GLU A 129 -4.78 1.50 11.03
N TRP A 130 -3.56 1.26 11.53
CA TRP A 130 -3.15 1.73 12.85
C TRP A 130 -3.12 3.26 12.93
N CYS A 131 -2.52 3.93 11.95
CA CYS A 131 -2.52 5.39 11.87
C CYS A 131 -3.95 5.95 11.91
N ARG A 132 -4.87 5.39 11.11
CA ARG A 132 -6.29 5.79 11.09
C ARG A 132 -6.95 5.61 12.46
N SER A 133 -6.69 4.49 13.14
CA SER A 133 -7.24 4.22 14.47
C SER A 133 -6.83 5.28 15.50
N HIS A 134 -5.57 5.71 15.48
CA HIS A 134 -5.08 6.80 16.34
C HIS A 134 -5.74 8.15 15.99
N LEU A 135 -5.89 8.44 14.70
CA LEU A 135 -6.59 9.66 14.25
C LEU A 135 -8.06 9.68 14.67
N ASP A 136 -8.76 8.55 14.61
CA ASP A 136 -10.13 8.40 15.11
C ASP A 136 -10.20 8.63 16.63
N ALA A 137 -9.23 8.14 17.39
CA ALA A 137 -9.13 8.40 18.83
C ALA A 137 -8.97 9.90 19.14
N ILE A 138 -8.15 10.61 18.34
CA ILE A 138 -8.00 12.07 18.45
C ILE A 138 -9.32 12.79 18.16
N LEU A 139 -10.06 12.39 17.11
CA LEU A 139 -11.37 12.99 16.81
C LEU A 139 -12.34 12.85 17.99
N LEU A 140 -12.40 11.68 18.61
CA LEU A 140 -13.22 11.44 19.79
C LEU A 140 -12.83 12.38 20.95
N MET A 141 -11.53 12.57 21.19
CA MET A 141 -11.05 13.47 22.24
C MET A 141 -11.37 14.93 21.95
N LEU A 142 -11.24 15.37 20.70
CA LEU A 142 -11.57 16.73 20.28
C LEU A 142 -13.07 17.04 20.50
N ASP A 143 -13.94 16.04 20.37
CA ASP A 143 -15.39 16.17 20.61
C ASP A 143 -15.78 16.25 22.10
N HIS A 144 -14.81 16.11 23.01
CA HIS A 144 -15.01 16.17 24.45
C HIS A 144 -14.07 17.19 25.14
N PRO A 145 -14.17 18.50 24.82
CA PRO A 145 -13.23 19.54 25.28
C PRO A 145 -13.26 19.81 26.79
N HIS A 146 -14.24 19.26 27.52
CA HIS A 146 -14.35 19.40 28.98
C HIS A 146 -13.53 18.38 29.77
N LEU A 147 -12.91 17.42 29.09
CA LEU A 147 -12.04 16.44 29.73
C LEU A 147 -10.71 17.12 30.13
N PRO A 148 -10.29 17.01 31.40
CA PRO A 148 -9.04 17.61 31.84
C PRO A 148 -7.84 16.92 31.18
N SER A 149 -6.81 17.71 30.84
CA SER A 149 -5.51 17.23 30.34
C SER A 149 -5.55 16.46 29.01
N VAL A 150 -6.54 16.70 28.16
CA VAL A 150 -6.68 16.01 26.86
C VAL A 150 -5.60 16.38 25.85
N ASP A 151 -5.05 17.60 25.90
CA ASP A 151 -4.00 18.02 24.96
C ASP A 151 -2.78 17.09 24.96
N GLY A 152 -2.37 16.60 26.13
CA GLY A 152 -1.26 15.65 26.24
C GLY A 152 -1.55 14.31 25.57
N LEU A 153 -2.76 13.78 25.76
CA LEU A 153 -3.20 12.54 25.14
C LEU A 153 -3.35 12.69 23.62
N ILE A 154 -3.89 13.82 23.15
CA ILE A 154 -3.98 14.11 21.71
C ILE A 154 -2.60 14.08 21.06
N GLU A 155 -1.61 14.72 21.68
CA GLU A 155 -0.25 14.73 21.14
C GLU A 155 0.44 13.35 21.19
N GLU A 156 0.19 12.55 22.23
CA GLU A 156 0.67 11.16 22.30
C GLU A 156 0.08 10.30 21.16
N GLU A 157 -1.24 10.38 20.95
CA GLU A 157 -1.93 9.69 19.85
C GLU A 157 -1.45 10.19 18.48
N ARG A 158 -1.23 11.50 18.34
CA ARG A 158 -0.70 12.10 17.10
C ARG A 158 0.71 11.59 16.80
N ALA A 159 1.58 11.51 17.80
CA ALA A 159 2.92 10.97 17.66
C ALA A 159 2.92 9.49 17.28
N ALA A 160 2.00 8.69 17.85
CA ALA A 160 1.80 7.31 17.43
C ALA A 160 1.31 7.21 15.98
N ALA A 161 0.32 8.02 15.59
CA ALA A 161 -0.19 8.09 14.22
C ALA A 161 0.92 8.46 13.22
N ASP A 162 1.76 9.44 13.54
CA ASP A 162 2.93 9.84 12.74
C ASP A 162 3.93 8.68 12.59
N GLY A 163 4.26 7.98 13.68
CA GLY A 163 5.16 6.83 13.64
C GLY A 163 4.65 5.68 12.75
N PHE A 164 3.37 5.35 12.83
CA PHE A 164 2.76 4.34 11.95
C PHE A 164 2.73 4.81 10.49
N LEU A 165 2.44 6.09 10.24
CA LEU A 165 2.43 6.63 8.88
C LEU A 165 3.83 6.62 8.25
N GLN A 166 4.88 6.97 9.01
CA GLN A 166 6.26 6.87 8.55
C GLN A 166 6.66 5.41 8.25
N ALA A 167 6.24 4.46 9.09
CA ALA A 167 6.44 3.04 8.82
C ALA A 167 5.73 2.59 7.53
N ALA A 168 4.49 3.05 7.30
CA ALA A 168 3.75 2.78 6.06
C ALA A 168 4.47 3.36 4.83
N ILE A 169 5.01 4.58 4.92
CA ILE A 169 5.79 5.20 3.84
C ILE A 169 7.03 4.38 3.52
N GLY A 170 7.81 3.98 4.52
CA GLY A 170 9.01 3.16 4.29
C GLY A 170 8.69 1.83 3.61
N ARG A 171 7.58 1.19 3.99
CA ARG A 171 7.09 -0.02 3.29
C ARG A 171 6.63 0.27 1.87
N ALA A 172 5.94 1.39 1.65
CA ALA A 172 5.50 1.78 0.32
C ALA A 172 6.65 2.10 -0.64
N GLU A 173 7.76 2.65 -0.15
CA GLU A 173 8.96 2.88 -0.94
C GLU A 173 9.60 1.56 -1.40
N LEU A 174 9.78 0.62 -0.47
CA LEU A 174 10.33 -0.72 -0.76
C LEU A 174 9.43 -1.51 -1.72
N GLY A 175 8.12 -1.53 -1.48
CA GLY A 175 7.15 -2.21 -2.34
C GLY A 175 7.09 -1.60 -3.74
N ASN A 176 7.19 -0.27 -3.84
CA ASN A 176 7.25 0.44 -5.10
C ASN A 176 8.52 0.10 -5.90
N GLU A 177 9.69 0.11 -5.26
CA GLU A 177 10.96 -0.26 -5.90
C GLU A 177 10.87 -1.65 -6.53
N ARG A 178 10.42 -2.64 -5.74
CA ARG A 178 10.23 -4.02 -6.20
C ARG A 178 9.24 -4.14 -7.36
N ALA A 179 8.12 -3.41 -7.30
CA ALA A 179 7.11 -3.43 -8.35
C ALA A 179 7.59 -2.77 -9.65
N VAL A 180 8.36 -1.67 -9.55
CA VAL A 180 8.99 -1.01 -10.70
C VAL A 180 10.04 -1.91 -11.32
N ASP A 181 10.87 -2.56 -10.52
CA ASP A 181 11.88 -3.51 -10.99
C ASP A 181 11.25 -4.71 -11.70
N ALA A 182 10.17 -5.27 -11.13
CA ALA A 182 9.40 -6.32 -11.77
C ALA A 182 8.82 -5.88 -13.13
N ARG A 183 8.35 -4.62 -13.22
CA ARG A 183 7.88 -4.01 -14.47
C ARG A 183 8.99 -3.91 -15.51
N GLN A 184 10.20 -3.53 -15.10
CA GLN A 184 11.35 -3.42 -16.00
C GLN A 184 11.77 -4.78 -16.55
N ASP A 185 11.84 -5.81 -15.71
CA ASP A 185 12.24 -7.17 -16.13
C ASP A 185 11.36 -7.70 -17.27
N VAL A 186 10.06 -7.42 -17.22
CA VAL A 186 9.08 -7.96 -18.17
C VAL A 186 8.85 -7.07 -19.39
N SER A 187 9.37 -5.84 -19.37
CA SER A 187 9.33 -4.89 -20.49
C SER A 187 10.40 -5.16 -21.54
N GLY A 188 11.52 -5.79 -21.15
CA GLY A 188 12.62 -6.14 -22.07
C GLY A 188 12.54 -7.56 -22.66
N ALA A 189 11.60 -8.39 -22.20
CA ALA A 189 11.46 -9.78 -22.61
C ALA A 189 10.66 -9.92 -23.91
N ASN A 190 11.31 -9.76 -25.07
CA ASN A 190 10.76 -10.13 -26.38
C ASN A 190 11.15 -11.56 -26.73
#